data_AF-D3YL80-F1
#
_entry.id   AF-D3YL80-F1
#
_cell.length_a   1.000
_cell.length_b   1.000
_cell.length_c   1.000
_cell.angle_alpha   90.00
_cell.angle_beta   90.00
_cell.angle_gamma   90.00
#
_symmetry.space_group_name_H-M   'P 1'
#
loop_
_entity.id
_entity.type
_entity.pdbx_description
1 polymer ?
#
loop_
_entity_poly.entity_id
_entity_poly.type
_entity_poly.pdbx_seq_one_letter_code
_entity_poly.pdbx_strand_id
1 'polypeptide(L)'
;ALLIITLGIILGTLTAISANHWLTAWLGLELNMISILPMITKQKHPQATEAATKYFLTQAIASALMLFSSTLNAWQTGSWNITQLDNKLSCILMIMALTMKMGAAPTHFWLPEVMQGSTLATTLLITTWQKIAPITLLYMISNHIETTITLTIGLLSILVGGWGGFNQTQIRKMMAYSSIAHLGWTMTVISITPNIAITNIIIYMTISTPFFLMLMSTSSKTLQTMTTIWTYTPITNIIMMLLLLSMAGLPPLTGFTPKLLILDNLVTHKLTLMATTMAMFSLLSLTFYLRTTYLLTSTAPPTTTQSTMLWRLTSHQNQITTTLTPVALFNITILPSLLM
;
A
#
# COMPACT_ATOMS: atom_id res chain seq x y z
N ALA A 1 -7.69 10.36 23.98
CA ALA A 1 -7.08 9.07 23.58
C ALA A 1 -6.82 8.98 22.08
N LEU A 2 -7.84 8.95 21.20
CA LEU A 2 -7.64 8.81 19.74
C LEU A 2 -6.79 9.95 19.14
N LEU A 3 -6.95 11.19 19.61
CA LEU A 3 -6.14 12.32 19.19
C LEU A 3 -4.65 12.17 19.53
N ILE A 4 -4.33 11.62 20.71
CA ILE A 4 -2.94 11.36 21.13
C ILE A 4 -2.33 10.25 20.26
N ILE A 5 -3.11 9.22 19.96
CA ILE A 5 -2.71 8.11 19.08
C ILE A 5 -2.41 8.63 17.67
N THR A 6 -3.31 9.42 17.09
CA THR A 6 -3.10 10.00 15.75
C THR A 6 -1.93 10.97 15.71
N LEU A 7 -1.75 11.80 16.75
CA LEU A 7 -0.57 12.66 16.87
C LEU A 7 0.72 11.83 16.96
N GLY A 8 0.71 10.73 17.72
CA GLY A 8 1.82 9.79 17.78
C GLY A 8 2.17 9.24 16.40
N ILE A 9 1.18 8.75 15.65
CA ILE A 9 1.39 8.22 14.29
C ILE A 9 2.01 9.30 13.38
N ILE A 10 1.50 10.53 13.43
CA ILE A 10 2.00 11.65 12.61
C ILE A 10 3.43 12.02 13.02
N LEU A 11 3.69 12.20 14.31
CA LEU A 11 5.02 12.54 14.85
C LEU A 11 6.05 11.46 14.52
N GLY A 12 5.69 10.18 14.64
CA GLY A 12 6.57 9.07 14.29
C GLY A 12 6.98 9.09 12.81
N THR A 13 6.03 9.35 11.92
CA THR A 13 6.35 9.50 10.49
C THR A 13 7.18 10.76 10.18
N LEU A 14 6.84 11.90 10.78
CA LEU A 14 7.58 13.15 10.53
C LEU A 14 9.02 13.06 11.03
N THR A 15 9.23 12.51 12.23
CA THR A 15 10.57 12.29 12.80
C THR A 15 11.42 11.36 11.94
N ALA A 16 10.82 10.31 11.36
CA ALA A 16 11.54 9.42 10.45
C ALA A 16 11.91 10.11 9.11
N ILE A 17 11.04 10.96 8.57
CA ILE A 17 11.28 11.68 7.31
C ILE A 17 12.33 12.77 7.48
N SER A 18 12.32 13.49 8.61
CA SER A 18 13.27 14.58 8.89
C SER A 18 14.59 14.09 9.50
N ALA A 19 14.76 12.78 9.70
CA ALA A 19 15.95 12.22 10.32
C ALA A 19 17.17 12.34 9.39
N ASN A 20 18.30 12.73 9.96
CA ASN A 20 19.62 12.60 9.32
C ASN A 20 20.44 11.45 9.94
N HIS A 21 20.07 11.00 11.14
CA HIS A 21 20.77 9.96 11.88
C HIS A 21 19.93 8.67 11.93
N TRP A 22 20.56 7.50 11.78
CA TRP A 22 19.85 6.22 11.78
C TRP A 22 19.06 5.96 13.06
N LEU A 23 19.64 6.27 14.23
CA LEU A 23 18.93 6.16 15.52
C LEU A 23 17.66 7.03 15.57
N THR A 24 17.67 8.25 15.04
CA THR A 24 16.46 9.10 15.04
C THR A 24 15.40 8.56 14.08
N ALA A 25 15.81 8.02 12.92
CA ALA A 25 14.90 7.33 12.02
C ALA A 25 14.26 6.09 12.67
N TRP A 26 15.05 5.33 13.42
CA TRP A 26 14.55 4.19 14.19
C TRP A 26 13.54 4.59 15.26
N LEU A 27 13.84 5.61 16.06
CA LEU A 27 12.91 6.14 17.07
C LEU A 27 11.58 6.56 16.45
N GLY A 28 11.59 7.22 15.29
CA GLY A 28 10.36 7.60 14.58
C GLY A 28 9.53 6.40 14.14
N LEU A 29 10.17 5.36 13.60
CA LEU A 29 9.50 4.14 13.18
C LEU A 29 8.97 3.30 14.36
N GLU A 30 9.65 3.30 15.50
CA GLU A 30 9.18 2.66 16.74
C GLU A 30 7.97 3.39 17.33
N LEU A 31 8.02 4.71 17.40
CA LEU A 31 6.90 5.53 17.86
C LEU A 31 5.67 5.29 16.98
N ASN A 32 5.86 5.20 15.66
CA ASN A 32 4.80 4.85 14.73
C ASN A 32 4.23 3.43 14.98
N MET A 33 5.09 2.44 15.25
CA MET A 33 4.66 1.07 15.56
C MET A 33 3.84 1.02 16.87
N ILE A 34 4.31 1.66 17.94
CA ILE A 34 3.62 1.64 19.24
C ILE A 34 2.28 2.38 19.15
N SER A 35 2.24 3.51 18.44
CA SER A 35 1.04 4.33 18.33
C SER A 35 -0.08 3.69 17.50
N ILE A 36 0.22 2.84 16.51
CA ILE A 36 -0.85 2.18 15.72
C ILE A 36 -1.47 0.96 16.43
N LEU A 37 -0.77 0.31 17.38
CA LEU A 37 -1.27 -0.90 18.07
C LEU A 37 -2.64 -0.73 18.74
N PRO A 38 -2.90 0.34 19.52
CA PRO A 38 -4.22 0.57 20.10
C PRO A 38 -5.32 0.76 19.05
N MET A 39 -4.96 1.23 17.85
CA MET A 39 -5.92 1.40 16.77
C MET A 39 -6.33 0.06 16.17
N ILE A 40 -5.36 -0.87 16.02
CA ILE A 40 -5.62 -2.25 15.56
C ILE A 40 -6.52 -2.99 16.56
N THR A 41 -6.27 -2.85 17.86
CA THR A 41 -7.03 -3.54 18.92
C THR A 41 -8.38 -2.90 19.28
N LYS A 42 -8.81 -1.85 18.56
CA LYS A 42 -10.01 -1.05 18.89
C LYS A 42 -11.29 -1.88 19.10
N GLN A 43 -11.49 -2.95 18.34
CA GLN A 43 -12.70 -3.79 18.42
C GLN A 43 -12.73 -4.75 19.62
N LYS A 44 -11.60 -4.93 20.35
CA LYS A 44 -11.47 -5.85 21.50
C LYS A 44 -11.98 -7.28 21.21
N HIS A 45 -11.76 -7.76 19.99
CA HIS A 45 -12.12 -9.11 19.54
C HIS A 45 -10.84 -9.97 19.40
N PRO A 46 -10.87 -11.30 19.60
CA PRO A 46 -9.69 -12.17 19.47
C PRO A 46 -8.95 -12.01 18.13
N GLN A 47 -9.67 -11.78 17.02
CA GLN A 47 -9.04 -11.51 15.71
C GLN A 47 -8.27 -10.18 15.68
N ALA A 48 -8.75 -9.16 16.40
CA ALA A 48 -8.06 -7.88 16.50
C ALA A 48 -6.80 -7.98 17.39
N THR A 49 -6.86 -8.81 18.44
CA THR A 49 -5.68 -9.10 19.26
C THR A 49 -4.65 -9.92 18.51
N GLU A 50 -5.06 -10.92 17.72
CA GLU A 50 -4.16 -11.71 16.87
C GLU A 50 -3.51 -10.84 15.77
N ALA A 51 -4.28 -9.94 15.15
CA ALA A 51 -3.73 -8.98 14.19
C ALA A 51 -2.71 -8.05 14.86
N ALA A 52 -2.99 -7.57 16.07
CA ALA A 52 -2.05 -6.70 16.78
C ALA A 52 -0.76 -7.42 17.19
N THR A 53 -0.83 -8.68 17.64
CA THR A 53 0.37 -9.46 17.99
C THR A 53 1.22 -9.78 16.77
N LYS A 54 0.59 -10.16 15.63
CA LYS A 54 1.29 -10.38 14.36
C LYS A 54 1.97 -9.11 13.86
N TYR A 55 1.28 -7.97 13.91
CA TYR A 55 1.84 -6.68 13.54
C TYR A 55 3.02 -6.31 14.46
N PHE A 56 2.85 -6.39 15.78
CA PHE A 56 3.89 -6.06 16.74
C PHE A 56 5.15 -6.89 16.51
N LEU A 57 5.01 -8.22 16.43
CA LEU A 57 6.16 -9.12 16.34
C LEU A 57 6.94 -8.90 15.02
N THR A 58 6.24 -8.78 13.90
CA THR A 58 6.87 -8.55 12.61
C THR A 58 7.58 -7.19 12.55
N GLN A 59 6.95 -6.14 13.07
CA GLN A 59 7.53 -4.80 13.07
C GLN A 59 8.69 -4.63 14.05
N ALA A 60 8.67 -5.32 15.20
CA ALA A 60 9.76 -5.36 16.17
C ALA A 60 10.99 -6.12 15.65
N ILE A 61 10.78 -7.23 14.93
CA ILE A 61 11.88 -7.94 14.26
C ILE A 61 12.49 -7.05 13.16
N ALA A 62 11.63 -6.40 12.36
CA ALA A 62 12.09 -5.49 11.32
C ALA A 62 12.88 -4.30 11.89
N SER A 63 12.46 -3.74 13.03
CA SER A 63 13.17 -2.63 13.67
C SER A 63 14.48 -3.05 14.33
N ALA A 64 14.54 -4.24 14.93
CA ALA A 64 15.78 -4.82 15.43
C ALA A 64 16.79 -5.08 14.30
N LEU A 65 16.34 -5.62 13.16
CA LEU A 65 17.16 -5.78 11.95
C LEU A 65 17.68 -4.44 11.43
N MET A 66 16.83 -3.40 11.45
CA MET A 66 17.22 -2.05 11.05
C MET A 66 18.32 -1.48 11.95
N LEU A 67 18.16 -1.59 13.29
CA LEU A 67 19.21 -1.18 14.22
C LEU A 67 20.50 -1.95 13.99
N PHE A 68 20.41 -3.28 13.86
CA PHE A 68 21.57 -4.13 13.61
C PHE A 68 22.31 -3.74 12.31
N SER A 69 21.58 -3.42 11.25
CA SER A 69 22.20 -2.96 10.00
C SER A 69 22.91 -1.60 10.18
N SER A 70 22.31 -0.67 10.94
CA SER A 70 22.90 0.64 11.20
C SER A 70 24.11 0.59 12.13
N THR A 71 24.10 -0.26 13.16
CA THR A 71 25.24 -0.45 14.07
C THR A 71 26.40 -1.12 13.35
N LEU A 72 26.14 -2.08 12.47
CA LEU A 72 27.16 -2.74 11.66
C LEU A 72 27.82 -1.75 10.70
N ASN A 73 27.04 -0.87 10.08
CA ASN A 73 27.58 0.22 9.25
C ASN A 73 28.43 1.19 10.09
N ALA A 74 27.90 1.68 11.21
CA ALA A 74 28.60 2.61 12.10
C ALA A 74 29.87 2.00 12.70
N TRP A 75 29.90 0.68 12.94
CA TRP A 75 31.11 -0.01 13.41
C TRP A 75 32.24 0.02 12.38
N GLN A 76 31.91 0.06 11.08
CA GLN A 76 32.90 0.06 10.01
C GLN A 76 33.27 1.47 9.54
N THR A 77 32.29 2.35 9.34
CA THR A 77 32.50 3.71 8.81
C THR A 77 32.68 4.76 9.90
N GLY A 78 32.31 4.46 11.14
CA GLY A 78 32.30 5.41 12.26
C GLY A 78 31.17 6.44 12.20
N SER A 79 30.30 6.40 11.18
CA SER A 79 29.23 7.38 10.99
C SER A 79 27.83 6.75 11.07
N TRP A 80 26.89 7.54 11.59
CA TRP A 80 25.48 7.16 11.71
C TRP A 80 24.57 7.90 10.73
N ASN A 81 25.16 8.55 9.72
CA ASN A 81 24.43 9.31 8.73
C ASN A 81 23.65 8.38 7.80
N ILE A 82 22.40 8.75 7.47
CA ILE A 82 21.53 7.96 6.61
C ILE A 82 22.10 7.83 5.20
N THR A 83 22.72 8.88 4.68
CA THR A 83 23.24 8.92 3.30
C THR A 83 24.54 8.14 3.11
N GLN A 84 25.12 7.56 4.16
CA GLN A 84 26.41 6.86 4.10
C GLN A 84 26.20 5.39 4.51
N LEU A 85 25.61 4.59 3.62
CA LEU A 85 25.50 3.14 3.76
C LEU A 85 26.46 2.45 2.80
N ASP A 86 27.75 2.43 3.16
CA ASP A 86 28.79 1.97 2.24
C ASP A 86 28.97 0.45 2.27
N ASN A 87 28.73 -0.19 3.43
CA ASN A 87 28.87 -1.63 3.51
C ASN A 87 27.66 -2.34 2.87
N LYS A 88 27.97 -3.18 1.87
CA LYS A 88 27.02 -4.05 1.17
C LYS A 88 26.17 -4.88 2.13
N LEU A 89 26.77 -5.51 3.15
CA LEU A 89 25.99 -6.35 4.08
C LEU A 89 24.97 -5.53 4.87
N SER A 90 25.35 -4.36 5.38
CA SER A 90 24.40 -3.46 6.07
C SER A 90 23.31 -2.96 5.12
N CYS A 91 23.64 -2.66 3.86
CA CYS A 91 22.66 -2.24 2.87
C CYS A 91 21.61 -3.34 2.60
N ILE A 92 22.05 -4.59 2.44
CA ILE A 92 21.14 -5.74 2.24
C ILE A 92 20.22 -5.92 3.45
N LEU A 93 20.78 -5.90 4.67
CA LEU A 93 19.99 -6.02 5.90
C LEU A 93 19.01 -4.86 6.06
N MET A 94 19.40 -3.65 5.70
CA MET A 94 18.55 -2.46 5.71
C MET A 94 17.37 -2.60 4.73
N ILE A 95 17.63 -3.04 3.50
CA ILE A 95 16.58 -3.30 2.50
C ILE A 95 15.61 -4.38 3.02
N MET A 96 16.12 -5.46 3.60
CA MET A 96 15.28 -6.52 4.17
C MET A 96 14.44 -6.02 5.36
N ALA A 97 15.00 -5.17 6.21
CA ALA A 97 14.28 -4.55 7.32
C ALA A 97 13.14 -3.64 6.83
N LEU A 98 13.44 -2.73 5.89
CA LEU A 98 12.45 -1.78 5.36
C LEU A 98 11.35 -2.48 4.55
N THR A 99 11.70 -3.50 3.76
CA THR A 99 10.71 -4.31 3.02
C THR A 99 9.81 -5.11 3.95
N MET A 100 10.34 -5.62 5.08
CA MET A 100 9.54 -6.24 6.14
C MET A 100 8.55 -5.25 6.78
N LYS A 101 8.97 -4.00 7.02
CA LYS A 101 8.07 -2.96 7.53
C LYS A 101 6.93 -2.62 6.56
N MET A 102 7.20 -2.59 5.26
CA MET A 102 6.19 -2.31 4.23
C MET A 102 5.29 -3.49 3.86
N GLY A 103 5.74 -4.72 4.14
CA GLY A 103 5.07 -5.97 3.79
C GLY A 103 5.27 -6.38 2.33
N ALA A 104 6.43 -6.10 1.73
CA ALA A 104 6.77 -6.63 0.40
C ALA A 104 7.15 -8.12 0.49
N ALA A 105 7.09 -8.85 -0.62
CA ALA A 105 7.56 -10.25 -0.64
C ALA A 105 9.10 -10.31 -0.49
N PRO A 106 9.66 -11.27 0.27
CA PRO A 106 9.03 -12.47 0.83
C PRO A 106 8.31 -12.25 2.18
N THR A 107 8.51 -11.13 2.87
CA THR A 107 7.98 -10.85 4.22
C THR A 107 6.52 -10.42 4.27
N HIS A 108 5.78 -10.61 3.18
CA HIS A 108 4.41 -10.16 2.97
C HIS A 108 3.32 -10.84 3.82
N PHE A 109 3.60 -12.01 4.42
CA PHE A 109 2.57 -12.86 5.04
C PHE A 109 1.76 -12.18 6.15
N TRP A 110 2.36 -11.22 6.87
CA TRP A 110 1.67 -10.52 7.94
C TRP A 110 0.57 -9.58 7.43
N LEU A 111 0.75 -8.98 6.24
CA LEU A 111 -0.08 -7.87 5.78
C LEU A 111 -1.55 -8.28 5.53
N PRO A 112 -1.86 -9.37 4.80
CA PRO A 112 -3.24 -9.82 4.61
C PRO A 112 -3.95 -10.21 5.92
N GLU A 113 -3.23 -10.81 6.87
CA GLU A 113 -3.81 -11.27 8.13
C GLU A 113 -4.14 -10.10 9.06
N VAL A 114 -3.21 -9.15 9.22
CA VAL A 114 -3.41 -7.94 10.02
C VAL A 114 -4.54 -7.08 9.43
N MET A 115 -4.62 -6.97 8.11
CA MET A 115 -5.72 -6.25 7.48
C MET A 115 -7.08 -6.93 7.68
N GLN A 116 -7.13 -8.26 7.67
CA GLN A 116 -8.41 -8.96 7.89
C GLN A 116 -8.94 -8.77 9.32
N GLY A 117 -8.06 -8.82 10.33
CA GLY A 117 -8.43 -8.70 11.74
C GLY A 117 -8.69 -7.27 12.23
N SER A 118 -8.47 -6.26 11.39
CA SER A 118 -8.60 -4.85 11.78
C SER A 118 -9.79 -4.14 11.09
N THR A 119 -10.14 -2.95 11.57
CA THR A 119 -11.22 -2.12 11.01
C THR A 119 -10.87 -1.57 9.62
N LEU A 120 -11.87 -1.18 8.82
CA LEU A 120 -11.61 -0.55 7.50
C LEU A 120 -10.79 0.75 7.62
N ALA A 121 -10.99 1.52 8.69
CA ALA A 121 -10.23 2.75 8.95
C ALA A 121 -8.75 2.45 9.25
N THR A 122 -8.47 1.41 10.03
CA THR A 122 -7.08 0.98 10.27
C THR A 122 -6.45 0.36 9.06
N THR A 123 -7.19 -0.40 8.24
CA THR A 123 -6.64 -0.94 7.00
C THR A 123 -6.26 0.15 6.02
N LEU A 124 -7.04 1.24 5.96
CA LEU A 124 -6.66 2.42 5.20
C LEU A 124 -5.33 2.97 5.71
N LEU A 125 -5.18 3.21 7.01
CA LEU A 125 -3.93 3.73 7.58
C LEU A 125 -2.72 2.81 7.35
N ILE A 126 -2.88 1.49 7.46
CA ILE A 126 -1.81 0.50 7.24
C ILE A 126 -1.40 0.46 5.77
N THR A 127 -2.36 0.48 4.84
CA THR A 127 -2.05 0.48 3.40
C THR A 127 -1.49 1.80 2.92
N THR A 128 -1.78 2.89 3.65
CA THR A 128 -1.39 4.22 3.23
C THR A 128 -0.28 4.82 4.08
N TRP A 129 -0.64 5.41 5.22
CA TRP A 129 0.25 6.17 6.09
C TRP A 129 1.50 5.40 6.53
N GLN A 130 1.33 4.11 6.88
CA GLN A 130 2.44 3.28 7.37
C GLN A 130 3.53 2.99 6.33
N LYS A 131 3.24 3.17 5.03
CA LYS A 131 4.24 2.97 3.97
C LYS A 131 5.14 4.19 3.76
N ILE A 132 4.70 5.39 4.14
CA ILE A 132 5.39 6.66 3.85
C ILE A 132 6.82 6.65 4.41
N ALA A 133 6.99 6.49 5.72
CA ALA A 133 8.31 6.60 6.36
C ALA A 133 9.32 5.53 5.89
N PRO A 134 8.95 4.24 5.74
CA PRO A 134 9.88 3.27 5.16
C PRO A 134 10.29 3.59 3.71
N ILE A 135 9.38 4.16 2.89
CA ILE A 135 9.66 4.49 1.49
C ILE A 135 10.60 5.68 1.41
N THR A 136 10.41 6.70 2.24
CA THR A 136 11.33 7.84 2.28
C THR A 136 12.73 7.41 2.70
N LEU A 137 12.86 6.46 3.64
CA LEU A 137 14.18 5.92 3.99
C LEU A 137 14.81 5.14 2.83
N LEU A 138 14.05 4.33 2.09
CA LEU A 138 14.56 3.69 0.86
C LEU A 138 14.98 4.72 -0.20
N TYR A 139 14.24 5.82 -0.33
CA TYR A 139 14.58 6.90 -1.24
C TYR A 139 15.92 7.55 -0.86
N MET A 140 16.13 7.87 0.42
CA MET A 140 17.36 8.50 0.91
C MET A 140 18.61 7.63 0.68
N ILE A 141 18.45 6.30 0.66
CA ILE A 141 19.56 5.35 0.49
C ILE A 141 19.65 4.81 -0.94
N SER A 142 18.81 5.29 -1.87
CA SER A 142 18.65 4.74 -3.23
C SER A 142 19.97 4.57 -3.99
N ASN A 143 20.92 5.49 -3.83
CA ASN A 143 22.25 5.44 -4.48
C ASN A 143 23.12 4.26 -4.02
N HIS A 144 22.90 3.72 -2.81
CA HIS A 144 23.71 2.65 -2.23
C HIS A 144 23.04 1.27 -2.34
N ILE A 145 21.81 1.22 -2.85
CA ILE A 145 21.02 0.00 -2.96
C ILE A 145 21.53 -0.87 -4.11
N GLU A 146 21.67 -2.18 -3.86
CA GLU A 146 21.89 -3.13 -4.94
C GLU A 146 20.63 -3.30 -5.81
N THR A 147 20.76 -2.98 -7.09
CA THR A 147 19.67 -3.06 -8.07
C THR A 147 19.12 -4.47 -8.22
N THR A 148 19.97 -5.50 -8.17
CA THR A 148 19.57 -6.91 -8.31
C THR A 148 18.60 -7.35 -7.22
N ILE A 149 18.83 -6.93 -5.97
CA ILE A 149 18.00 -7.30 -4.82
C ILE A 149 16.64 -6.60 -4.88
N THR A 150 16.63 -5.31 -5.23
CA THR A 150 15.38 -4.56 -5.35
C THR A 150 14.52 -5.02 -6.51
N LEU A 151 15.12 -5.36 -7.65
CA LEU A 151 14.42 -5.97 -8.78
C LEU A 151 13.81 -7.33 -8.43
N THR A 152 14.54 -8.21 -7.74
CA THR A 152 14.04 -9.53 -7.34
C THR A 152 12.89 -9.42 -6.33
N ILE A 153 13.01 -8.57 -5.31
CA ILE A 153 11.93 -8.26 -4.36
C ILE A 153 10.69 -7.71 -5.09
N GLY A 154 10.90 -6.82 -6.06
CA GLY A 154 9.84 -6.25 -6.88
C GLY A 154 9.09 -7.28 -7.74
N LEU A 155 9.82 -8.17 -8.44
CA LEU A 155 9.18 -9.28 -9.19
C LEU A 155 8.37 -10.19 -8.28
N LEU A 156 8.98 -10.64 -7.18
CA LEU A 156 8.34 -11.56 -6.26
C LEU A 156 7.06 -10.97 -5.67
N SER A 157 7.08 -9.68 -5.34
CA SER A 157 5.89 -9.01 -4.79
C SER A 157 4.78 -8.79 -5.81
N ILE A 158 5.10 -8.51 -7.09
CA ILE A 158 4.07 -8.46 -8.15
C ILE A 158 3.44 -9.85 -8.34
N LEU A 159 4.25 -10.90 -8.40
CA LEU A 159 3.78 -12.28 -8.57
C LEU A 159 2.89 -12.71 -7.39
N VAL A 160 3.38 -12.53 -6.17
CA VAL A 160 2.67 -12.91 -4.93
C VAL A 160 1.41 -12.07 -4.75
N GLY A 161 1.46 -10.78 -5.04
CA GLY A 161 0.30 -9.89 -5.01
C GLY A 161 -0.78 -10.30 -6.01
N GLY A 162 -0.38 -10.62 -7.24
CA GLY A 162 -1.32 -11.10 -8.27
C GLY A 162 -1.96 -12.43 -7.89
N TRP A 163 -1.15 -13.44 -7.55
CA TRP A 163 -1.64 -14.79 -7.28
C TRP A 163 -2.42 -14.89 -5.97
N GLY A 164 -1.93 -14.21 -4.92
CA GLY A 164 -2.57 -14.20 -3.61
C GLY A 164 -3.92 -13.47 -3.61
N GLY A 165 -4.06 -12.41 -4.41
CA GLY A 165 -5.31 -11.66 -4.55
C GLY A 165 -6.41 -12.42 -5.30
N PHE A 166 -6.04 -13.30 -6.24
CA PHE A 166 -6.97 -14.06 -7.07
C PHE A 166 -7.98 -14.87 -6.23
N ASN A 167 -7.52 -15.53 -5.17
CA ASN A 167 -8.36 -16.43 -4.37
C ASN A 167 -9.06 -15.76 -3.16
N GLN A 168 -9.07 -14.43 -3.07
CA GLN A 168 -9.68 -13.75 -1.92
C GLN A 168 -11.11 -13.29 -2.19
N THR A 169 -12.02 -13.67 -1.29
CA THR A 169 -13.42 -13.16 -1.24
C THR A 169 -13.60 -12.01 -0.25
N GLN A 170 -12.63 -11.83 0.65
CA GLN A 170 -12.61 -10.76 1.64
C GLN A 170 -11.93 -9.52 1.05
N ILE A 171 -12.61 -8.38 1.09
CA ILE A 171 -12.12 -7.15 0.44
C ILE A 171 -10.84 -6.66 1.12
N ARG A 172 -10.73 -6.79 2.44
CA ARG A 172 -9.52 -6.38 3.19
C ARG A 172 -8.29 -7.18 2.76
N LYS A 173 -8.40 -8.50 2.59
CA LYS A 173 -7.29 -9.33 2.07
C LYS A 173 -7.00 -9.05 0.60
N MET A 174 -8.02 -8.85 -0.22
CA MET A 174 -7.81 -8.47 -1.62
C MET A 174 -7.02 -7.15 -1.73
N MET A 175 -7.38 -6.14 -0.93
CA MET A 175 -6.66 -4.86 -0.88
C MET A 175 -5.27 -4.96 -0.25
N ALA A 176 -5.03 -5.96 0.61
CA ALA A 176 -3.69 -6.28 1.09
C ALA A 176 -2.78 -6.71 -0.07
N TYR A 177 -3.24 -7.66 -0.88
CA TYR A 177 -2.50 -8.16 -2.04
C TYR A 177 -2.34 -7.12 -3.14
N SER A 178 -3.31 -6.22 -3.34
CA SER A 178 -3.08 -5.07 -4.22
C SER A 178 -1.94 -4.18 -3.71
N SER A 179 -1.91 -3.89 -2.40
CA SER A 179 -0.83 -3.10 -1.81
C SER A 179 0.54 -3.75 -1.99
N ILE A 180 0.62 -5.09 -1.95
CA ILE A 180 1.84 -5.86 -2.18
C ILE A 180 2.26 -5.75 -3.66
N ALA A 181 1.31 -5.86 -4.59
CA ALA A 181 1.60 -5.73 -6.02
C ALA A 181 2.08 -4.31 -6.38
N HIS A 182 1.43 -3.26 -5.86
CA HIS A 182 1.87 -1.87 -6.08
C HIS A 182 3.23 -1.60 -5.46
N LEU A 183 3.51 -2.12 -4.25
CA LEU A 183 4.86 -2.06 -3.68
C LEU A 183 5.90 -2.77 -4.56
N GLY A 184 5.52 -3.83 -5.26
CA GLY A 184 6.46 -4.49 -6.18
C GLY A 184 6.90 -3.58 -7.31
N TRP A 185 5.94 -2.87 -7.93
CA TRP A 185 6.25 -1.84 -8.93
C TRP A 185 7.15 -0.72 -8.37
N THR A 186 7.00 -0.36 -7.10
CA THR A 186 7.83 0.69 -6.49
C THR A 186 9.24 0.19 -6.20
N MET A 187 9.36 -1.04 -5.69
CA MET A 187 10.65 -1.66 -5.38
C MET A 187 11.50 -1.88 -6.62
N THR A 188 10.92 -2.20 -7.78
CA THR A 188 11.70 -2.39 -9.01
C THR A 188 12.39 -1.13 -9.52
N VAL A 189 11.84 0.05 -9.20
CA VAL A 189 12.30 1.32 -9.78
C VAL A 189 13.02 2.21 -8.78
N ILE A 190 12.93 1.91 -7.48
CA ILE A 190 13.55 2.73 -6.42
C ILE A 190 15.07 2.89 -6.60
N SER A 191 15.75 1.88 -7.18
CA SER A 191 17.20 1.89 -7.42
C SER A 191 17.60 2.49 -8.78
N ILE A 192 16.66 2.71 -9.68
CA ILE A 192 16.92 3.22 -11.04
C ILE A 192 16.52 4.69 -11.13
N THR A 193 15.25 4.99 -10.85
CA THR A 193 14.68 6.35 -10.88
C THR A 193 13.79 6.54 -9.67
N PRO A 194 14.35 6.94 -8.52
CA PRO A 194 13.63 6.95 -7.24
C PRO A 194 12.42 7.91 -7.24
N ASN A 195 12.45 8.99 -8.04
CA ASN A 195 11.32 9.91 -8.21
C ASN A 195 10.07 9.19 -8.73
N ILE A 196 10.22 8.31 -9.72
CA ILE A 196 9.09 7.57 -10.29
C ILE A 196 8.52 6.57 -9.27
N ALA A 197 9.36 5.96 -8.44
CA ALA A 197 8.89 5.13 -7.34
C ALA A 197 8.00 5.94 -6.38
N ILE A 198 8.40 7.16 -6.00
CA ILE A 198 7.57 8.06 -5.18
C ILE A 198 6.24 8.37 -5.89
N THR A 199 6.25 8.71 -7.19
CA THR A 199 5.01 9.02 -7.92
C THR A 199 4.04 7.83 -7.91
N ASN A 200 4.53 6.60 -8.06
CA ASN A 200 3.68 5.39 -8.03
C ASN A 200 2.99 5.21 -6.67
N ILE A 201 3.72 5.40 -5.55
CA ILE A 201 3.10 5.36 -4.22
C ILE A 201 2.07 6.47 -4.07
N ILE A 202 2.38 7.72 -4.44
CA ILE A 202 1.43 8.82 -4.31
C ILE A 202 0.14 8.52 -5.10
N ILE A 203 0.26 7.98 -6.31
CA ILE A 203 -0.90 7.57 -7.13
C ILE A 203 -1.68 6.44 -6.46
N TYR A 204 -1.01 5.41 -5.94
CA TYR A 204 -1.68 4.34 -5.18
C TYR A 204 -2.44 4.88 -3.95
N MET A 205 -1.85 5.82 -3.22
CA MET A 205 -2.42 6.44 -2.03
C MET A 205 -3.67 7.27 -2.37
N THR A 206 -3.59 8.06 -3.44
CA THR A 206 -4.70 8.91 -3.90
C THR A 206 -5.87 8.09 -4.43
N ILE A 207 -5.64 6.92 -5.02
CA ILE A 207 -6.73 6.03 -5.48
C ILE A 207 -7.31 5.20 -4.32
N SER A 208 -6.47 4.73 -3.38
CA SER A 208 -6.92 3.83 -2.29
C SER A 208 -7.76 4.55 -1.24
N THR A 209 -7.44 5.81 -0.94
CA THR A 209 -8.15 6.63 0.04
C THR A 209 -9.66 6.76 -0.24
N PRO A 210 -10.13 7.24 -1.42
CA PRO A 210 -11.57 7.31 -1.70
C PRO A 210 -12.22 5.93 -1.76
N PHE A 211 -11.51 4.90 -2.24
CA PHE A 211 -12.04 3.53 -2.27
C PHE A 211 -12.35 3.01 -0.86
N PHE A 212 -11.41 3.08 0.08
CA PHE A 212 -11.64 2.67 1.47
C PHE A 212 -12.69 3.52 2.19
N LEU A 213 -12.78 4.81 1.91
CA LEU A 213 -13.82 5.67 2.49
C LEU A 213 -15.22 5.27 1.97
N MET A 214 -15.36 4.88 0.71
CA MET A 214 -16.60 4.34 0.15
C MET A 214 -16.93 2.94 0.70
N LEU A 215 -15.92 2.10 0.97
CA LEU A 215 -16.11 0.86 1.73
C LEU A 215 -16.67 1.12 3.13
N MET A 216 -16.19 2.17 3.80
CA MET A 216 -16.66 2.54 5.13
C MET A 216 -18.09 3.05 5.12
N SER A 217 -18.49 3.86 4.13
CA SER A 217 -19.87 4.36 4.03
C SER A 217 -20.87 3.26 3.68
N THR A 218 -20.47 2.27 2.88
CA THR A 218 -21.32 1.12 2.48
C THR A 218 -21.22 -0.07 3.43
N SER A 219 -20.31 -0.03 4.42
CA SER A 219 -20.03 -1.12 5.38
C SER A 219 -19.71 -2.49 4.77
N SER A 220 -19.26 -2.52 3.52
CA SER A 220 -19.00 -3.73 2.75
C SER A 220 -17.68 -4.39 3.15
N LYS A 221 -17.72 -5.70 3.47
CA LYS A 221 -16.54 -6.48 3.92
C LYS A 221 -16.20 -7.61 2.95
N THR A 222 -17.20 -8.16 2.27
CA THR A 222 -17.06 -9.31 1.36
C THR A 222 -17.53 -8.95 -0.05
N LEU A 223 -17.06 -9.71 -1.05
CA LEU A 223 -17.52 -9.56 -2.43
C LEU A 223 -19.03 -9.72 -2.58
N GLN A 224 -19.67 -10.57 -1.77
CA GLN A 224 -21.12 -10.74 -1.78
C GLN A 224 -21.85 -9.48 -1.26
N THR A 225 -21.34 -8.84 -0.20
CA THR A 225 -21.96 -7.59 0.28
C THR A 225 -21.83 -6.45 -0.73
N MET A 226 -20.82 -6.52 -1.62
CA MET A 226 -20.62 -5.52 -2.66
C MET A 226 -21.67 -5.56 -3.76
N THR A 227 -22.15 -6.74 -4.13
CA THR A 227 -23.16 -6.86 -5.20
C THR A 227 -24.44 -6.12 -4.83
N THR A 228 -24.82 -6.09 -3.55
CA THR A 228 -26.04 -5.43 -3.07
C THR A 228 -26.00 -3.90 -3.10
N ILE A 229 -24.85 -3.26 -3.35
CA ILE A 229 -24.71 -1.80 -3.29
C ILE A 229 -25.49 -1.11 -4.41
N TRP A 230 -25.56 -1.75 -5.58
CA TRP A 230 -26.29 -1.24 -6.74
C TRP A 230 -27.73 -0.83 -6.41
N THR A 231 -28.39 -1.57 -5.51
CA THR A 231 -29.82 -1.39 -5.27
C THR A 231 -30.15 -0.16 -4.44
N TYR A 232 -29.22 0.38 -3.66
CA TYR A 232 -29.48 1.55 -2.81
C TYR A 232 -28.56 2.75 -3.09
N THR A 233 -27.33 2.55 -3.60
CA THR A 233 -26.43 3.65 -3.98
C THR A 233 -25.70 3.34 -5.31
N PRO A 234 -26.37 3.50 -6.48
CA PRO A 234 -25.76 3.16 -7.77
C PRO A 234 -24.57 4.05 -8.12
N ILE A 235 -24.58 5.33 -7.75
CA ILE A 235 -23.49 6.28 -8.07
C ILE A 235 -22.19 5.89 -7.38
N THR A 236 -22.23 5.57 -6.08
CA THR A 236 -21.02 5.13 -5.34
C THR A 236 -20.47 3.84 -5.92
N ASN A 237 -21.35 2.96 -6.39
CA ASN A 237 -20.98 1.71 -7.05
C ASN A 237 -20.20 1.95 -8.35
N ILE A 238 -20.68 2.85 -9.21
CA ILE A 238 -19.98 3.25 -10.45
C ILE A 238 -18.61 3.85 -10.14
N ILE A 239 -18.51 4.72 -9.13
CA ILE A 239 -17.23 5.34 -8.75
C ILE A 239 -16.27 4.28 -8.18
N MET A 240 -16.73 3.36 -7.33
CA MET A 240 -15.91 2.26 -6.82
C MET A 240 -15.40 1.36 -7.94
N MET A 241 -16.23 1.07 -8.94
CA MET A 241 -15.82 0.36 -10.14
C MET A 241 -14.69 1.09 -10.87
N LEU A 242 -14.85 2.38 -11.15
CA LEU A 242 -13.82 3.19 -11.82
C LEU A 242 -12.51 3.24 -11.03
N LEU A 243 -12.57 3.32 -9.70
CA LEU A 243 -11.38 3.29 -8.84
C LEU A 243 -10.67 1.92 -8.86
N LEU A 244 -11.41 0.81 -8.95
CA LEU A 244 -10.80 -0.51 -9.08
C LEU A 244 -10.12 -0.69 -10.44
N LEU A 245 -10.72 -0.14 -11.51
CA LEU A 245 -10.12 -0.13 -12.84
C LEU A 245 -8.87 0.76 -12.89
N SER A 246 -8.87 1.89 -12.15
CA SER A 246 -7.67 2.73 -12.05
C SER A 246 -6.57 2.03 -11.26
N MET A 247 -6.87 1.31 -10.17
CA MET A 247 -5.90 0.45 -9.47
C MET A 247 -5.33 -0.66 -10.37
N ALA A 248 -6.17 -1.26 -11.21
CA ALA A 248 -5.73 -2.24 -12.22
C ALA A 248 -4.76 -1.62 -13.23
N GLY A 249 -4.78 -0.30 -13.40
CA GLY A 249 -3.90 0.44 -14.30
C GLY A 249 -4.32 0.28 -15.75
N LEU A 250 -5.62 0.42 -16.04
CA LEU A 250 -6.13 0.43 -17.40
C LEU A 250 -6.07 1.85 -18.00
N PRO A 251 -5.65 2.02 -19.26
CA PRO A 251 -5.88 3.27 -19.98
C PRO A 251 -7.40 3.46 -20.17
N PRO A 252 -7.99 4.66 -19.99
CA PRO A 252 -7.44 6.01 -19.81
C PRO A 252 -7.51 6.51 -18.35
N LEU A 253 -7.17 5.68 -17.35
CA LEU A 253 -7.20 6.05 -15.93
C LEU A 253 -5.80 6.30 -15.35
N THR A 254 -5.73 7.13 -14.29
CA THR A 254 -4.49 7.57 -13.63
C THR A 254 -3.54 6.45 -13.24
N GLY A 255 -4.03 5.32 -12.74
CA GLY A 255 -3.15 4.25 -12.26
C GLY A 255 -2.39 3.52 -13.38
N PHE A 256 -2.69 3.81 -14.66
CA PHE A 256 -1.86 3.35 -15.77
C PHE A 256 -0.55 4.14 -15.87
N THR A 257 -0.55 5.42 -15.49
CA THR A 257 0.60 6.30 -15.67
C THR A 257 1.87 5.84 -14.96
N PRO A 258 1.88 5.45 -13.67
CA PRO A 258 3.12 5.02 -13.03
C PRO A 258 3.63 3.72 -13.64
N LYS A 259 2.74 2.79 -14.02
CA LYS A 259 3.14 1.50 -14.62
C LYS A 259 3.80 1.72 -15.98
N LEU A 260 3.25 2.60 -16.81
CA LEU A 260 3.85 2.95 -18.10
C LEU A 260 5.22 3.58 -17.92
N LEU A 261 5.35 4.56 -17.02
CA LEU A 261 6.63 5.24 -16.75
C LEU A 261 7.70 4.28 -16.22
N ILE A 262 7.30 3.34 -15.36
CA ILE A 262 8.20 2.29 -14.86
C ILE A 262 8.66 1.40 -16.01
N LEU A 263 7.74 0.93 -16.85
CA LEU A 263 8.08 0.06 -17.99
C LEU A 263 9.01 0.77 -18.99
N ASP A 264 8.75 2.05 -19.27
CA ASP A 264 9.60 2.85 -20.17
C ASP A 264 11.03 2.94 -19.63
N ASN A 265 11.22 3.27 -18.35
CA ASN A 265 12.55 3.33 -17.75
C ASN A 265 13.26 1.96 -17.71
N LEU A 266 12.54 0.87 -17.48
CA LEU A 266 13.15 -0.45 -17.55
C LEU A 266 13.64 -0.78 -18.97
N VAL A 267 12.92 -0.35 -20.01
CA VAL A 267 13.33 -0.53 -21.41
C VAL A 267 14.53 0.35 -21.76
N THR A 268 14.56 1.63 -21.32
CA THR A 268 15.70 2.52 -21.57
C THR A 268 16.99 2.01 -20.93
N HIS A 269 16.89 1.37 -19.75
CA HIS A 269 18.02 0.70 -19.08
C HIS A 269 18.33 -0.71 -19.60
N LYS A 270 17.76 -1.12 -20.75
CA LYS A 270 17.96 -2.45 -21.40
C LYS A 270 17.46 -3.65 -20.57
N LEU A 271 16.62 -3.43 -19.56
CA LEU A 271 15.98 -4.47 -18.74
C LEU A 271 14.64 -4.92 -19.37
N THR A 272 14.63 -5.22 -20.66
CA THR A 272 13.40 -5.53 -21.41
C THR A 272 12.70 -6.81 -20.93
N LEU A 273 13.47 -7.87 -20.67
CA LEU A 273 12.93 -9.14 -20.14
C LEU A 273 12.20 -8.93 -18.80
N MET A 274 12.82 -8.14 -17.91
CA MET A 274 12.22 -7.75 -16.63
C MET A 274 10.90 -6.99 -16.83
N ALA A 275 10.90 -5.98 -17.71
CA ALA A 275 9.70 -5.21 -18.02
C ALA A 275 8.55 -6.10 -18.55
N THR A 276 8.86 -7.03 -19.48
CA THR A 276 7.85 -7.95 -20.02
C THR A 276 7.29 -8.91 -18.97
N THR A 277 8.13 -9.46 -18.10
CA THR A 277 7.67 -10.40 -17.05
C THR A 277 6.83 -9.69 -15.99
N MET A 278 7.21 -8.47 -15.59
CA MET A 278 6.39 -7.63 -14.71
C MET A 278 5.03 -7.31 -15.32
N ALA A 279 5.00 -6.92 -16.60
CA ALA A 279 3.75 -6.63 -17.30
C ALA A 279 2.83 -7.87 -17.32
N MET A 280 3.37 -9.06 -17.61
CA MET A 280 2.60 -10.31 -17.58
C MET A 280 2.08 -10.67 -16.19
N PHE A 281 2.88 -10.52 -15.13
CA PHE A 281 2.41 -10.75 -13.76
C PHE A 281 1.39 -9.72 -13.29
N SER A 282 1.43 -8.50 -13.83
CA SER A 282 0.41 -7.50 -13.51
C SER A 282 -0.98 -7.86 -14.05
N LEU A 283 -1.06 -8.62 -15.15
CA LEU A 283 -2.32 -9.14 -15.67
C LEU A 283 -3.01 -10.10 -14.69
N LEU A 284 -2.23 -10.85 -13.90
CA LEU A 284 -2.77 -11.67 -12.80
C LEU A 284 -3.50 -10.80 -11.77
N SER A 285 -2.93 -9.65 -11.40
CA SER A 285 -3.63 -8.70 -10.50
C SER A 285 -4.90 -8.12 -11.12
N LEU A 286 -4.87 -7.86 -12.44
CA LEU A 286 -6.01 -7.36 -13.19
C LEU A 286 -7.20 -8.33 -13.15
N THR A 287 -6.98 -9.65 -13.13
CA THR A 287 -8.08 -10.64 -13.09
C THR A 287 -8.99 -10.47 -11.85
N PHE A 288 -8.42 -10.23 -10.65
CA PHE A 288 -9.26 -10.09 -9.46
C PHE A 288 -9.97 -8.73 -9.43
N TYR A 289 -9.37 -7.67 -9.98
CA TYR A 289 -10.05 -6.38 -10.16
C TYR A 289 -11.20 -6.48 -11.16
N LEU A 290 -11.03 -7.20 -12.27
CA LEU A 290 -12.12 -7.44 -13.23
C LEU A 290 -13.24 -8.26 -12.60
N ARG A 291 -12.91 -9.26 -11.79
CA ARG A 291 -13.93 -10.02 -11.04
C ARG A 291 -14.73 -9.12 -10.10
N THR A 292 -14.09 -8.22 -9.37
CA THR A 292 -14.80 -7.34 -8.43
C THR A 292 -15.63 -6.28 -9.14
N THR A 293 -15.11 -5.70 -10.22
CA THR A 293 -15.87 -4.74 -11.05
C THR A 293 -17.07 -5.41 -11.72
N TYR A 294 -16.95 -6.66 -12.17
CA TYR A 294 -18.09 -7.44 -12.66
C TYR A 294 -19.19 -7.61 -11.59
N LEU A 295 -18.80 -7.95 -10.35
CA LEU A 295 -19.75 -8.07 -9.24
C LEU A 295 -20.39 -6.74 -8.84
N LEU A 296 -19.66 -5.63 -8.98
CA LEU A 296 -20.19 -4.29 -8.74
C LEU A 296 -21.18 -3.86 -9.84
N THR A 297 -20.92 -4.22 -11.09
CA THR A 297 -21.77 -3.86 -12.23
C THR A 297 -23.01 -4.73 -12.40
N SER A 298 -23.14 -5.83 -11.64
CA SER A 298 -24.33 -6.67 -11.71
C SER A 298 -25.57 -5.87 -11.27
N THR A 299 -26.47 -5.59 -12.20
CA THR A 299 -27.65 -4.74 -11.99
C THR A 299 -28.79 -5.44 -11.26
N ALA A 300 -28.80 -6.77 -11.24
CA ALA A 300 -29.81 -7.60 -10.58
C ALA A 300 -29.19 -8.58 -9.56
N PRO A 301 -28.56 -8.09 -8.47
CA PRO A 301 -28.06 -8.94 -7.41
C PRO A 301 -29.23 -9.54 -6.60
N PRO A 302 -29.07 -10.74 -6.00
CA PRO A 302 -30.07 -11.27 -5.09
C PRO A 302 -30.16 -10.37 -3.85
N THR A 303 -31.26 -9.61 -3.73
CA THR A 303 -31.51 -8.73 -2.59
C THR A 303 -32.38 -9.41 -1.54
N THR A 304 -32.18 -9.02 -0.28
CA THR A 304 -33.07 -9.41 0.82
C THR A 304 -34.23 -8.43 0.92
N THR A 305 -35.35 -8.86 1.53
CA THR A 305 -36.55 -8.03 1.73
C THR A 305 -36.26 -6.73 2.51
N GLN A 306 -35.28 -6.78 3.42
CA GLN A 306 -34.82 -5.63 4.22
C GLN A 306 -34.11 -4.53 3.40
N SER A 307 -33.67 -4.82 2.17
CA SER A 307 -33.01 -3.83 1.31
C SER A 307 -33.90 -2.60 0.99
N THR A 308 -35.21 -2.80 0.96
CA THR A 308 -36.20 -1.72 0.75
C THR A 308 -36.20 -0.66 1.86
N MET A 309 -35.75 -1.01 3.08
CA MET A 309 -35.59 -0.06 4.17
C MET A 309 -34.43 0.92 3.91
N LEU A 310 -33.35 0.42 3.29
CA LEU A 310 -32.17 1.24 2.98
C LEU A 310 -32.47 2.34 1.96
N TRP A 311 -33.48 2.15 1.09
CA TRP A 311 -33.92 3.17 0.14
C TRP A 311 -34.47 4.43 0.81
N ARG A 312 -34.98 4.31 2.04
CA ARG A 312 -35.56 5.45 2.78
C ARG A 312 -34.51 6.26 3.52
N LEU A 313 -33.31 5.73 3.72
CA LEU A 313 -32.24 6.40 4.44
C LEU A 313 -31.46 7.31 3.49
N THR A 314 -31.25 8.57 3.90
CA THR A 314 -30.36 9.47 3.19
C THR A 314 -28.91 9.04 3.42
N SER A 315 -28.17 8.82 2.34
CA SER A 315 -26.76 8.47 2.44
C SER A 315 -25.94 9.69 2.88
N HIS A 316 -25.27 9.61 4.03
CA HIS A 316 -24.23 10.58 4.38
C HIS A 316 -22.99 10.32 3.51
N GLN A 317 -22.79 11.18 2.50
CA GLN A 317 -21.57 11.16 1.69
C GLN A 317 -20.49 12.00 2.36
N ASN A 318 -19.31 11.40 2.56
CA ASN A 318 -18.16 12.13 3.09
C ASN A 318 -17.68 13.15 2.03
N GLN A 319 -17.68 14.44 2.36
CA GLN A 319 -17.18 15.51 1.48
C GLN A 319 -15.73 15.27 1.01
N ILE A 320 -14.91 14.61 1.84
CA ILE A 320 -13.54 14.21 1.49
C ILE A 320 -13.52 13.21 0.32
N THR A 321 -14.50 12.30 0.26
CA THR A 321 -14.55 11.34 -0.87
C THR A 321 -14.86 12.04 -2.18
N THR A 322 -15.78 13.00 -2.17
CA THR A 322 -16.18 13.72 -3.39
C THR A 322 -15.06 14.60 -3.94
N THR A 323 -14.18 15.13 -3.10
CA THR A 323 -13.04 15.93 -3.56
C THR A 323 -11.89 15.06 -4.06
N LEU A 324 -11.65 13.90 -3.45
CA LEU A 324 -10.55 13.01 -3.83
C LEU A 324 -10.83 12.18 -5.09
N THR A 325 -12.07 11.83 -5.38
CA THR A 325 -12.42 10.97 -6.53
C THR A 325 -12.02 11.50 -7.90
N PRO A 326 -12.22 12.79 -8.27
CA PRO A 326 -11.78 13.28 -9.59
C PRO A 326 -10.25 13.27 -9.72
N VAL A 327 -9.55 13.66 -8.65
CA VAL A 327 -8.07 13.62 -8.57
C VAL A 327 -7.57 12.18 -8.75
N ALA A 328 -8.25 11.22 -8.11
CA ALA A 328 -7.89 9.81 -8.22
C ALA A 328 -8.14 9.22 -9.62
N LEU A 329 -9.07 9.73 -10.42
CA LEU A 329 -9.47 9.12 -11.70
C LEU A 329 -8.87 9.80 -12.93
N PHE A 330 -8.74 11.13 -12.94
CA PHE A 330 -8.50 11.90 -14.17
C PHE A 330 -7.28 12.83 -14.13
N ASN A 331 -6.27 12.52 -13.31
CA ASN A 331 -4.99 13.25 -13.25
C ASN A 331 -3.99 12.94 -14.38
N ILE A 332 -4.37 12.20 -15.43
CA ILE A 332 -3.43 11.80 -16.49
C ILE A 332 -2.90 13.00 -17.27
N THR A 333 -3.70 14.05 -17.41
CA THR A 333 -3.29 15.28 -18.11
C THR A 333 -2.19 16.05 -17.38
N ILE A 334 -1.97 15.76 -16.09
CA ILE A 334 -0.96 16.36 -15.22
C ILE A 334 0.34 15.52 -15.22
N LEU A 335 0.42 14.46 -16.04
CA LEU A 335 1.60 13.60 -16.18
C LEU A 335 2.93 14.37 -16.37
N PRO A 336 3.03 15.40 -17.25
CA PRO A 336 4.30 16.07 -17.48
C PRO A 336 4.82 16.80 -16.23
N SER A 337 3.93 17.38 -15.42
CA SER A 337 4.29 18.04 -14.16
C SER A 337 4.59 17.06 -13.02
N LEU A 338 4.16 15.79 -13.11
CA LEU A 338 4.53 14.76 -12.13
C LEU A 338 5.95 14.22 -12.36
N LEU A 339 6.52 14.46 -13.54
CA LEU A 339 7.85 13.99 -13.94
C LEU A 339 8.96 15.02 -13.73
N MET A 340 8.62 16.32 -13.65
CA MET A 340 9.56 17.41 -13.34
C MET A 340 9.86 17.49 -11.85
#